data_AF-A0A972SBX2-F1
#
_entry.id   AF-A0A972SBX2-F1
#
_cell.length_a   1.000
_cell.length_b   1.000
_cell.length_c   1.000
_cell.angle_alpha   90.00
_cell.angle_beta   90.00
_cell.angle_gamma   90.00
#
_symmetry.space_group_name_H-M   'P 1'
#
loop_
_entity.id
_entity.type
_entity.pdbx_description
1 polymer ?
#
loop_
_entity_poly.entity_id
_entity_poly.type
_entity_poly.pdbx_seq_one_letter_code
_entity_poly.pdbx_strand_id
1 'polypeptide(L)'
;MMEKIRYEIDGKEIIADRNETILSAARREGIYIPTMCYLTKIKPIASCRMCVVEVEGVDGFVLSCQERAVEGAKIKTNSPALFKHRQNIMKLYDVNHPLECGVCDKSGECDLQNKTLEFQVSEQEFTARDQKREIKDWNYLQYDPSLC
;
A
#
# COMPACT_ATOMS: atom_id res chain seq x y z
N MET A 1 -2.59 -0.83 -31.71
CA MET A 1 -2.03 -2.02 -31.05
C MET A 1 -1.23 -1.53 -29.86
N MET A 2 -1.47 -2.06 -28.66
CA MET A 2 -0.70 -1.69 -27.47
C MET A 2 0.68 -2.34 -27.57
N GLU A 3 1.73 -1.52 -27.46
CA GLU A 3 3.12 -2.00 -27.45
C GLU A 3 3.34 -2.80 -26.17
N LYS A 4 3.73 -4.07 -26.34
CA LYS A 4 4.03 -4.95 -25.22
C LYS A 4 5.50 -4.84 -24.85
N ILE A 5 5.77 -4.83 -23.56
CA ILE A 5 7.11 -4.85 -22.99
C ILE A 5 7.30 -6.10 -22.15
N ARG A 6 8.55 -6.56 -22.06
CA ARG A 6 8.97 -7.72 -21.28
C ARG A 6 9.90 -7.27 -20.16
N TYR A 7 9.61 -7.71 -18.95
CA TYR A 7 10.39 -7.39 -17.75
C TYR A 7 10.19 -8.49 -16.70
N GLU A 8 10.84 -8.36 -15.54
CA GLU A 8 10.86 -9.39 -14.50
C GLU A 8 10.30 -8.84 -13.18
N ILE A 9 9.47 -9.65 -12.50
CA ILE A 9 9.07 -9.42 -11.11
C ILE A 9 9.43 -10.67 -10.29
N ASP A 10 10.31 -10.54 -9.30
CA ASP A 10 10.76 -11.62 -8.42
C ASP A 10 11.23 -12.90 -9.17
N GLY A 11 12.00 -12.75 -10.25
CA GLY A 11 12.44 -13.88 -11.08
C GLY A 11 11.43 -14.35 -12.14
N LYS A 12 10.18 -13.86 -12.08
CA LYS A 12 9.12 -14.24 -13.03
C LYS A 12 9.07 -13.26 -14.18
N GLU A 13 9.18 -13.78 -15.41
CA GLU A 13 9.03 -13.00 -16.63
C GLU A 13 7.57 -12.56 -16.82
N ILE A 14 7.36 -11.27 -17.07
CA ILE A 14 6.06 -10.63 -17.28
C ILE A 14 6.04 -9.97 -18.65
N ILE A 15 4.96 -10.18 -19.39
CA ILE A 15 4.66 -9.47 -20.63
C ILE A 15 3.45 -8.57 -20.37
N ALA A 16 3.64 -7.26 -20.35
CA ALA A 16 2.58 -6.29 -20.07
C ALA A 16 2.46 -5.25 -21.19
N ASP A 17 1.33 -4.56 -21.24
CA ASP A 17 1.22 -3.38 -22.10
C ASP A 17 2.10 -2.26 -21.53
N ARG A 18 2.79 -1.48 -22.37
CA ARG A 18 3.68 -0.38 -21.94
C ARG A 18 3.00 0.65 -21.02
N ASN A 19 1.67 0.78 -21.09
CA ASN A 19 0.89 1.70 -20.26
C ASN A 19 0.33 1.06 -18.98
N GLU A 20 0.47 -0.26 -18.81
CA GLU A 20 0.04 -0.99 -17.62
C GLU A 20 0.98 -0.68 -16.44
N THR A 21 0.41 -0.48 -15.25
CA THR A 21 1.21 -0.22 -14.05
C THR A 21 1.81 -1.52 -13.52
N ILE A 22 2.94 -1.40 -12.81
CA ILE A 22 3.62 -2.55 -12.19
C ILE A 22 2.65 -3.34 -11.29
N LEU A 23 1.81 -2.64 -10.51
CA LEU A 23 0.81 -3.26 -9.63
C LEU A 23 -0.26 -4.05 -10.39
N SER A 24 -0.76 -3.52 -11.52
CA SER A 24 -1.78 -4.19 -12.33
C SER A 24 -1.24 -5.51 -12.88
N ALA A 25 -0.05 -5.44 -13.48
CA ALA A 25 0.62 -6.60 -14.03
C ALA A 25 0.97 -7.63 -12.93
N ALA A 26 1.48 -7.19 -11.78
CA ALA A 26 1.74 -8.07 -10.63
C ALA A 26 0.48 -8.84 -10.19
N ARG A 27 -0.66 -8.15 -10.06
CA ARG A 27 -1.94 -8.76 -9.66
C ARG A 27 -2.46 -9.77 -10.68
N ARG A 28 -2.36 -9.46 -11.98
CA ARG A 28 -2.74 -10.39 -13.05
C ARG A 28 -1.94 -11.70 -12.96
N GLU A 29 -0.69 -11.59 -12.55
CA GLU A 29 0.26 -12.69 -12.44
C GLU A 29 0.24 -13.40 -11.08
N GLY A 30 -0.68 -13.01 -10.18
CA GLY A 30 -0.82 -13.59 -8.84
C GLY A 30 0.24 -13.12 -7.83
N ILE A 31 1.00 -12.07 -8.15
CA ILE A 31 2.05 -11.51 -7.28
C ILE A 31 1.41 -10.49 -6.34
N TYR A 32 1.53 -10.75 -5.05
CA TYR A 32 0.97 -9.88 -4.02
C TYR A 32 1.88 -8.67 -3.76
N ILE A 33 1.31 -7.47 -3.95
CA ILE A 33 1.91 -6.20 -3.52
C ILE A 33 0.89 -5.52 -2.59
N PRO A 34 1.27 -5.18 -1.35
CA PRO A 34 0.34 -4.61 -0.37
C PRO A 34 -0.12 -3.20 -0.79
N THR A 35 -1.40 -2.93 -0.58
CA THR A 35 -2.02 -1.62 -0.85
C THR A 35 -3.05 -1.32 0.22
N MET A 36 -3.23 -0.05 0.59
CA MET A 36 -4.39 0.39 1.39
C MET A 36 -5.33 1.30 0.58
N CYS A 37 -4.79 2.24 -0.21
CA CYS A 37 -5.61 3.21 -0.94
C CYS A 37 -5.97 2.81 -2.39
N TYR A 38 -5.50 1.66 -2.88
CA TYR A 38 -5.69 1.30 -4.29
C TYR A 38 -7.05 0.65 -4.51
N LEU A 39 -7.78 1.16 -5.50
CA LEU A 39 -9.09 0.65 -5.92
C LEU A 39 -9.06 0.41 -7.43
N THR A 40 -9.56 -0.75 -7.88
CA THR A 40 -9.38 -1.27 -9.25
C THR A 40 -10.05 -0.45 -10.34
N LYS A 41 -11.08 0.35 -10.00
CA LYS A 41 -11.90 1.09 -10.97
C LYS A 41 -11.69 2.60 -10.95
N ILE A 42 -10.69 3.09 -10.22
CA ILE A 42 -10.38 4.52 -10.14
C ILE A 42 -8.90 4.77 -10.40
N LYS A 43 -8.56 6.04 -10.62
CA LYS A 43 -7.16 6.45 -10.75
C LYS A 43 -6.43 6.27 -9.41
N PRO A 44 -5.20 5.74 -9.40
CA PRO A 44 -4.39 5.65 -8.20
C PRO A 44 -4.10 7.03 -7.61
N ILE A 45 -4.34 7.19 -6.31
CA ILE A 45 -4.07 8.44 -5.57
C ILE A 45 -2.71 8.44 -4.85
N ALA A 46 -2.06 7.28 -4.75
CA ALA A 46 -0.74 7.10 -4.13
C ALA A 46 -0.56 7.62 -2.69
N SER A 47 -1.66 7.87 -1.97
CA SER A 47 -1.61 8.35 -0.59
C SER A 47 -0.97 7.33 0.34
N CYS A 48 -1.25 6.03 0.14
CA CYS A 48 -0.88 5.07 1.18
C CYS A 48 0.58 4.63 1.21
N ARG A 49 1.31 4.81 0.11
CA ARG A 49 2.72 4.40 -0.09
C ARG A 49 3.05 2.91 0.13
N MET A 50 2.13 2.06 0.57
CA MET A 50 2.40 0.62 0.83
C MET A 50 2.84 -0.18 -0.40
N CYS A 51 2.43 0.26 -1.60
CA CYS A 51 2.72 -0.42 -2.87
C CYS A 51 4.16 -0.23 -3.38
N VAL A 52 5.07 0.24 -2.53
CA VAL A 52 6.49 0.38 -2.85
C VAL A 52 7.07 -0.94 -3.35
N VAL A 53 7.95 -0.86 -4.34
CA VAL A 53 8.78 -1.96 -4.87
C VAL A 53 10.20 -1.46 -5.13
N GLU A 54 11.14 -2.38 -5.20
CA GLU A 54 12.52 -2.08 -5.63
C GLU A 54 12.65 -2.33 -7.12
N VAL A 55 13.34 -1.44 -7.83
CA VAL A 55 13.66 -1.60 -9.25
C VAL A 55 15.19 -1.54 -9.38
N GLU A 56 15.78 -2.57 -10.00
CA GLU A 56 17.24 -2.64 -10.17
C GLU A 56 17.76 -1.43 -10.97
N GLY A 57 18.78 -0.76 -10.43
CA GLY A 57 19.37 0.44 -11.03
C GLY A 57 18.64 1.76 -10.71
N VAL A 58 17.57 1.74 -9.91
CA VAL A 58 16.88 2.94 -9.41
C VAL A 58 17.18 3.14 -7.93
N ASP A 59 17.61 4.34 -7.55
CA ASP A 59 17.80 4.69 -6.15
C ASP A 59 16.45 4.88 -5.45
N GLY A 60 16.26 4.18 -4.33
CA GLY A 60 15.06 4.26 -3.51
C GLY A 60 13.93 3.32 -3.96
N PHE A 61 12.71 3.61 -3.48
CA PHE A 61 11.54 2.78 -3.73
C PHE A 61 10.55 3.43 -4.69
N VAL A 62 9.97 2.61 -5.56
CA VAL A 62 9.07 3.03 -6.63
C VAL A 62 7.64 2.64 -6.29
N LEU A 63 6.66 3.51 -6.57
CA LEU A 63 5.26 3.20 -6.32
C LEU A 63 4.65 2.38 -7.46
N SER A 64 4.49 1.08 -7.26
CA SER A 64 3.95 0.17 -8.28
C SER A 64 2.54 0.53 -8.77
N CYS A 65 1.74 1.26 -7.97
CA CYS A 65 0.37 1.62 -8.35
C CYS A 65 0.29 2.73 -9.40
N GLN A 66 1.33 3.57 -9.54
CA GLN A 66 1.39 4.66 -10.52
C GLN A 66 2.40 4.39 -11.63
N GLU A 67 3.50 3.73 -11.27
CA GLU A 67 4.65 3.58 -12.15
C GLU A 67 4.48 2.42 -13.13
N ARG A 68 5.04 2.60 -14.31
CA ARG A 68 5.05 1.63 -15.41
C ARG A 68 6.43 1.02 -15.52
N ALA A 69 6.48 -0.27 -15.84
CA ALA A 69 7.75 -0.92 -16.09
C ALA A 69 8.37 -0.42 -17.39
N VAL A 70 9.70 -0.50 -17.48
CA VAL A 70 10.45 -0.34 -18.73
C VAL A 70 10.88 -1.71 -19.23
N GLU A 71 11.17 -1.82 -20.52
CA GLU A 71 11.71 -3.05 -21.11
C GLU A 71 12.97 -3.51 -20.36
N GLY A 72 13.01 -4.78 -19.98
CA GLY A 72 14.13 -5.38 -19.24
C GLY A 72 14.24 -4.97 -17.77
N ALA A 73 13.26 -4.24 -17.21
CA ALA A 73 13.26 -3.90 -15.79
C ALA A 73 13.26 -5.16 -14.91
N LYS A 74 13.95 -5.10 -13.77
CA LYS A 74 13.93 -6.15 -12.75
C LYS A 74 13.39 -5.60 -11.47
N ILE A 75 12.24 -6.11 -11.05
CA ILE A 75 11.47 -5.60 -9.93
C ILE A 75 11.47 -6.63 -8.81
N LYS A 76 11.74 -6.18 -7.58
CA LYS A 76 11.61 -7.00 -6.38
C LYS A 76 10.47 -6.49 -5.53
N THR A 77 9.54 -7.37 -5.17
CA THR A 77 8.38 -7.05 -4.32
C THR A 77 8.58 -7.45 -2.86
N ASN A 78 9.65 -8.21 -2.59
CA ASN A 78 10.05 -8.64 -1.27
C ASN A 78 11.58 -8.51 -1.08
N SER A 79 11.98 -7.71 -0.10
CA SER A 79 13.37 -7.59 0.36
C SER A 79 13.36 -7.16 1.83
N PRO A 80 14.46 -7.38 2.59
CA PRO A 80 14.55 -6.88 3.96
C PRO A 80 14.42 -5.36 4.07
N ALA A 81 14.98 -4.61 3.10
CA ALA A 81 14.89 -3.16 3.08
C ALA A 81 13.45 -2.68 2.79
N LEU A 82 12.77 -3.34 1.85
CA LEU A 82 11.39 -3.05 1.48
C LEU A 82 10.41 -3.40 2.61
N PHE A 83 10.62 -4.52 3.29
CA PHE A 83 9.85 -4.90 4.48
C PHE A 83 10.00 -3.85 5.58
N LYS A 84 11.23 -3.44 5.89
CA LYS A 84 11.49 -2.38 6.89
C LYS A 84 10.85 -1.05 6.49
N HIS A 85 10.86 -0.70 5.21
CA HIS A 85 10.22 0.52 4.73
C HIS A 85 8.70 0.49 4.90
N ARG A 86 8.05 -0.63 4.53
CA ARG A 86 6.60 -0.84 4.74
C ARG A 86 6.25 -0.86 6.23
N GLN A 87 7.08 -1.47 7.07
CA GLN A 87 6.90 -1.42 8.53
C GLN A 87 6.96 0.02 9.06
N ASN A 88 7.88 0.85 8.59
CA ASN A 88 7.94 2.27 8.98
C ASN A 88 6.70 3.05 8.51
N ILE A 89 6.18 2.76 7.31
CA ILE A 89 4.93 3.34 6.83
C ILE A 89 3.77 2.95 7.76
N MET A 90 3.67 1.68 8.16
CA MET A 90 2.64 1.23 9.10
C MET A 90 2.76 1.91 10.48
N LYS A 91 3.99 2.00 11.03
CA LYS A 91 4.25 2.77 12.25
C LYS A 91 3.79 4.23 12.16
N LEU A 92 3.87 4.84 10.96
CA LEU A 92 3.40 6.21 10.75
C LEU A 92 1.87 6.32 10.79
N TYR A 93 1.14 5.32 10.27
CA TYR A 93 -0.32 5.27 10.42
C TYR A 93 -0.73 5.21 11.89
N ASP A 94 -0.01 4.43 12.69
CA ASP A 94 -0.32 4.20 14.10
C ASP A 94 0.08 5.38 15.02
N VAL A 95 0.72 6.45 14.51
CA VAL A 95 1.11 7.65 15.30
C VAL A 95 -0.11 8.40 15.86
N ASN A 96 -1.18 8.48 15.06
CA ASN A 96 -2.31 9.38 15.27
C ASN A 96 -3.66 8.69 15.04
N HIS A 97 -3.65 7.35 14.97
CA HIS A 97 -4.85 6.52 14.89
C HIS A 97 -5.26 6.11 16.32
N PRO A 98 -6.51 6.33 16.73
CA PRO A 98 -6.93 6.06 18.09
C PRO A 98 -6.94 4.55 18.40
N LEU A 99 -6.63 4.19 19.65
CA LEU A 99 -6.61 2.80 20.11
C LEU A 99 -8.02 2.28 20.44
N GLU A 100 -8.90 2.30 19.44
CA GLU A 100 -10.32 1.96 19.57
C GLU A 100 -10.67 0.59 18.98
N CYS A 101 -9.69 -0.24 18.63
CA CYS A 101 -9.91 -1.56 18.04
C CYS A 101 -10.85 -2.48 18.84
N GLY A 102 -10.99 -2.28 20.16
CA GLY A 102 -11.91 -3.04 21.00
C GLY A 102 -13.39 -2.64 20.89
N VAL A 103 -13.68 -1.47 20.32
CA VAL A 103 -15.04 -0.91 20.14
C VAL A 103 -15.35 -0.51 18.70
N CYS A 104 -14.35 -0.49 17.82
CA CYS A 104 -14.50 -0.17 16.41
C CYS A 104 -15.22 -1.29 15.66
N ASP A 105 -16.31 -0.95 14.95
CA ASP A 105 -17.12 -1.89 14.17
C ASP A 105 -16.34 -2.61 13.06
N LYS A 106 -15.23 -2.03 12.59
CA LYS A 106 -14.34 -2.64 11.58
C LYS A 106 -13.35 -3.64 12.15
N SER A 107 -13.27 -3.79 13.47
CA SER A 107 -12.36 -4.74 14.10
C SER A 107 -12.60 -6.16 13.60
N GLY A 108 -11.54 -6.84 13.17
CA GLY A 108 -11.58 -8.17 12.55
C GLY A 108 -11.68 -8.16 11.02
N GLU A 109 -12.16 -7.07 10.41
CA GLU A 109 -12.18 -6.88 8.95
C GLU A 109 -11.37 -5.65 8.48
N CYS A 110 -10.65 -4.99 9.39
CA CYS A 110 -9.92 -3.76 9.13
C CYS A 110 -8.58 -4.03 8.42
N ASP A 111 -8.38 -3.40 7.25
CA ASP A 111 -7.12 -3.50 6.51
C ASP A 111 -5.93 -2.93 7.28
N LEU A 112 -6.11 -1.83 8.03
CA LEU A 112 -5.05 -1.26 8.86
C LEU A 112 -4.61 -2.29 9.91
N GLN A 113 -5.55 -2.90 10.64
CA GLN A 113 -5.28 -3.94 11.63
C GLN A 113 -4.54 -5.13 11.00
N ASN A 114 -5.02 -5.62 9.84
CA ASN A 114 -4.41 -6.74 9.14
C ASN A 114 -2.98 -6.42 8.69
N LYS A 115 -2.72 -5.20 8.22
CA LYS A 115 -1.39 -4.75 7.77
C LYS A 115 -0.44 -4.53 8.94
N THR A 116 -0.91 -4.04 10.08
CA THR A 116 -0.11 -3.94 11.32
C THR A 116 0.41 -5.31 11.75
N LEU A 117 -0.42 -6.35 11.66
CA LEU A 117 0.00 -7.74 11.90
C LEU A 117 0.95 -8.27 10.80
N GLU A 118 0.63 -8.04 9.53
CA GLU A 118 1.44 -8.47 8.38
C GLU A 118 2.88 -7.93 8.44
N PHE A 119 3.04 -6.66 8.85
CA PHE A 119 4.35 -6.00 8.96
C PHE A 119 4.94 -6.03 10.36
N GLN A 120 4.38 -6.86 11.26
CA GLN A 120 4.90 -7.11 12.61
C GLN A 120 5.16 -5.82 13.39
N VAL A 121 4.23 -4.88 13.32
CA VAL A 121 4.30 -3.65 14.12
C VAL A 121 3.76 -3.98 15.52
N SER A 122 4.67 -4.24 16.45
CA SER A 122 4.35 -4.49 17.85
C SER A 122 4.30 -3.22 18.69
N GLU A 123 5.02 -2.18 18.25
CA GLU A 123 5.16 -0.92 18.98
C GLU A 123 5.41 0.25 18.01
N GLN A 124 5.07 1.43 18.51
CA GLN A 124 5.20 2.71 17.85
C GLN A 124 5.62 3.71 18.93
N GLU A 125 6.67 4.50 18.68
CA GLU A 125 7.33 5.35 19.68
C GLU A 125 6.94 6.85 19.63
N PHE A 126 6.18 7.27 18.61
CA PHE A 126 5.84 8.68 18.40
C PHE A 126 4.37 8.95 18.69
N THR A 127 4.08 9.97 19.48
CA THR A 127 2.69 10.40 19.69
C THR A 127 2.41 11.69 18.93
N ALA A 128 1.25 11.75 18.28
CA ALA A 128 0.66 13.02 17.86
C ALA A 128 -0.30 13.53 18.93
N ARG A 129 -0.43 14.85 19.05
CA ARG A 129 -1.46 15.44 19.90
C ARG A 129 -2.82 15.18 19.26
N ASP A 130 -3.72 14.55 20.02
CA ASP A 130 -5.10 14.37 19.59
C ASP A 130 -5.75 15.72 19.30
N GLN A 131 -6.39 15.77 18.14
CA GLN A 131 -7.21 16.90 17.71
C GLN A 131 -8.66 16.46 17.67
N LYS A 132 -9.54 17.25 18.28
CA LYS A 132 -10.98 17.02 18.16
C LYS A 132 -11.38 17.20 16.70
N ARG A 133 -11.82 16.12 16.07
CA ARG A 133 -12.41 16.11 14.73
C ARG A 133 -13.91 15.93 14.89
N GLU A 134 -14.70 16.67 14.12
CA GLU A 134 -16.16 16.54 14.18
C GLU A 134 -16.61 15.26 13.48
N ILE A 135 -17.34 14.42 14.21
CA ILE A 135 -18.01 13.25 13.65
C ILE A 135 -19.20 13.73 12.83
N LYS A 136 -19.29 13.26 11.59
CA LYS A 136 -20.43 13.52 10.71
C LYS A 136 -21.34 12.31 10.71
N ASP A 137 -22.61 12.52 11.01
CA ASP A 137 -23.62 11.47 11.00
C ASP A 137 -24.73 11.84 10.01
N TRP A 138 -24.93 10.95 9.03
CA TRP A 138 -25.98 11.04 8.02
C TRP A 138 -27.05 9.95 8.19
N ASN A 139 -27.27 9.47 9.43
CA ASN A 139 -28.15 8.38 9.87
C ASN A 139 -27.73 6.98 9.41
N TYR A 140 -27.40 6.83 8.13
CA TYR A 140 -26.97 5.55 7.54
C TYR A 140 -25.46 5.43 7.43
N LEU A 141 -24.75 6.54 7.59
CA LEU A 141 -23.30 6.61 7.48
C LEU A 141 -22.79 7.56 8.56
N GLN A 142 -22.02 7.00 9.49
CA GLN A 142 -21.21 7.75 10.42
C GLN A 142 -19.79 7.83 9.87
N TYR A 143 -19.25 9.04 9.81
CA TYR A 143 -17.87 9.29 9.41
C TYR A 143 -17.13 9.92 10.60
N ASP A 144 -16.21 9.14 11.16
CA ASP A 144 -15.23 9.62 12.13
C ASP A 144 -13.89 9.92 11.42
N PRO A 145 -13.49 11.19 11.29
CA PRO A 145 -12.22 11.55 10.67
C PRO A 145 -10.99 11.13 11.48
N SER A 146 -11.15 10.69 12.74
CA SER A 146 -10.07 10.22 13.61
C SER A 146 -9.59 8.82 13.21
N LEU A 147 -10.47 8.01 12.63
CA LEU A 147 -10.18 6.66 12.12
C LEU A 147 -9.64 6.66 10.68
N CYS A 148 -9.62 7.82 10.01
CA CYS A 148 -9.21 7.99 8.62
C CYS A 148 -7.70 8.19 8.45
#